data_AF-A0A2V6QYU5-F1
#
_entry.id   AF-A0A2V6QYU5-F1
#
_cell.length_a   1.000
_cell.length_b   1.000
_cell.length_c   1.000
_cell.angle_alpha   90.00
_cell.angle_beta   90.00
_cell.angle_gamma   90.00
#
_symmetry.space_group_name_H-M   'P 1'
#
loop_
_entity.id
_entity.type
_entity.pdbx_description
1 polymer ?
#
loop_
_entity_poly.entity_id
_entity_poly.type
_entity_poly.pdbx_seq_one_letter_code
_entity_poly.pdbx_strand_id
1 'polypeptide(L)'
;MAAPAKTGPAEYPKEFERDVTLKNGMRVHVRAIRPDDAPRLSELYDRLSRHTLYQRFFTTMKRLPPDWARMFASVDYRTRFAVVAEHAGEHGPELVGVGRYEPTDDPETAEVAFVVQDGWQDRGLGTILFNDMLRAASRRGIRRFRAYVLADNRRMLDLITRTAVRARALPAQPVQR
;
A
#
# COMPACT_ATOMS: atom_id res chain seq x y z
N MET A 1 -31.86 -1.64 6.16
CA MET A 1 -30.40 -1.53 5.95
C MET A 1 -30.19 -0.87 4.59
N ALA A 2 -29.66 0.35 4.54
CA ALA A 2 -29.44 1.06 3.29
C ALA A 2 -28.15 0.55 2.63
N ALA A 3 -28.22 0.16 1.36
CA ALA A 3 -27.03 -0.12 0.56
C ALA A 3 -26.14 1.14 0.50
N PRO A 4 -24.81 1.02 0.58
CA PRO A 4 -23.93 2.19 0.46
C PRO A 4 -24.17 2.86 -0.89
N ALA A 5 -24.40 4.17 -0.86
CA ALA A 5 -24.60 4.98 -2.05
C ALA A 5 -23.40 4.82 -3.00
N LYS A 6 -23.66 4.37 -4.23
CA LYS A 6 -22.67 4.32 -5.31
C LYS A 6 -22.23 5.75 -5.63
N THR A 7 -21.19 6.21 -4.94
CA THR A 7 -20.57 7.50 -5.25
C THR A 7 -19.64 7.27 -6.45
N GLY A 8 -19.75 8.09 -7.49
CA GLY A 8 -18.80 8.07 -8.61
C GLY A 8 -17.35 8.23 -8.14
N PRO A 9 -16.35 7.92 -8.97
CA PRO A 9 -14.95 8.03 -8.56
C PRO A 9 -14.69 9.45 -8.06
N ALA A 10 -14.16 9.57 -6.85
CA ALA A 10 -13.73 10.88 -6.36
C ALA A 10 -12.64 11.43 -7.29
N GLU A 11 -12.53 12.75 -7.34
CA GLU A 11 -11.48 13.42 -8.10
C GLU A 11 -10.09 12.89 -7.68
N TYR A 12 -9.20 12.73 -8.67
CA TYR A 12 -7.86 12.24 -8.43
C TYR A 12 -7.11 13.16 -7.45
N PRO A 13 -6.55 12.64 -6.34
CA PRO A 13 -6.00 13.48 -5.28
C PRO A 13 -4.55 13.89 -5.61
N LYS A 14 -4.43 14.96 -6.41
CA LYS A 14 -3.14 15.51 -6.88
C LYS A 14 -2.19 15.91 -5.77
N GLU A 15 -2.69 16.18 -4.56
CA GLU A 15 -1.86 16.61 -3.44
C GLU A 15 -0.86 15.55 -2.94
N PHE A 16 -1.01 14.29 -3.37
CA PHE A 16 -0.06 13.22 -3.07
C PHE A 16 1.08 13.14 -4.09
N GLU A 17 0.98 13.84 -5.23
CA GLU A 17 2.00 13.89 -6.27
C GLU A 17 3.19 14.74 -5.82
N ARG A 18 4.37 14.11 -5.73
CA ARG A 18 5.62 14.81 -5.43
C ARG A 18 6.85 13.96 -5.73
N ASP A 19 7.94 14.62 -6.09
CA ASP A 19 9.25 13.98 -6.14
C ASP A 19 9.84 13.88 -4.74
N VAL A 20 10.46 12.74 -4.45
CA VAL A 20 11.11 12.46 -3.17
C VAL A 20 12.51 11.93 -3.42
N THR A 21 13.49 12.55 -2.76
CA THR A 21 14.86 12.03 -2.69
C THR A 21 14.99 11.13 -1.46
N LEU A 22 15.34 9.87 -1.69
CA LEU A 22 15.57 8.88 -0.65
C LEU A 22 16.92 9.10 0.05
N LYS A 23 17.14 8.40 1.17
CA LYS A 23 18.36 8.54 2.00
C LYS A 23 19.67 8.33 1.24
N ASN A 24 19.64 7.55 0.16
CA ASN A 24 20.79 7.23 -0.67
C ASN A 24 20.89 8.11 -1.94
N GLY A 25 20.14 9.21 -2.02
CA GLY A 25 20.14 10.12 -3.16
C GLY A 25 19.28 9.67 -4.36
N MET A 26 18.74 8.45 -4.34
CA MET A 26 17.82 8.00 -5.40
C MET A 26 16.55 8.84 -5.38
N ARG A 27 16.03 9.17 -6.57
CA ARG A 27 14.76 9.90 -6.72
C ARG A 27 13.63 8.95 -7.10
N VAL A 28 12.49 9.16 -6.48
CA VAL A 28 11.21 8.54 -6.82
C VAL A 28 10.14 9.60 -6.97
N HIS A 29 9.18 9.36 -7.84
CA HIS A 29 7.95 10.13 -7.90
C HIS A 29 6.87 9.38 -7.11
N VAL A 30 6.26 10.03 -6.13
CA VAL A 30 5.19 9.46 -5.31
C VAL A 30 3.88 10.06 -5.76
N ARG A 31 2.84 9.23 -5.97
CA ARG A 31 1.51 9.68 -6.39
C ARG A 31 0.41 8.70 -5.99
N ALA A 32 -0.85 9.13 -6.03
CA ALA A 32 -1.96 8.20 -5.88
C ALA A 32 -2.00 7.23 -7.08
N ILE A 33 -2.41 5.98 -6.81
CA ILE A 33 -2.58 4.95 -7.85
C ILE A 33 -3.66 5.37 -8.83
N ARG A 34 -3.60 4.88 -10.07
CA ARG A 34 -4.60 5.10 -11.11
C ARG A 34 -5.01 3.77 -11.73
N PRO A 35 -6.20 3.65 -12.34
CA PRO A 35 -6.65 2.38 -12.96
C PRO A 35 -5.69 1.81 -14.01
N ASP A 36 -4.96 2.66 -14.73
CA ASP A 36 -3.95 2.30 -15.74
C ASP A 36 -2.62 1.82 -15.14
N ASP A 37 -2.48 1.79 -13.81
CA ASP A 37 -1.34 1.19 -13.11
C ASP A 37 -1.44 -0.34 -13.01
N ALA A 38 -2.57 -0.97 -13.40
CA ALA A 38 -2.75 -2.42 -13.27
C ALA A 38 -1.62 -3.26 -13.94
N PRO A 39 -1.15 -2.94 -15.17
CA PRO A 39 -0.01 -3.64 -15.76
C PRO A 39 1.27 -3.44 -14.94
N ARG A 40 1.56 -2.20 -14.54
CA ARG A 40 2.76 -1.84 -13.77
C ARG A 40 2.76 -2.41 -12.34
N LEU A 41 1.58 -2.64 -11.75
CA LEU A 41 1.46 -3.43 -10.52
C LEU A 41 1.92 -4.86 -10.78
N SER A 42 1.41 -5.51 -11.82
CA SER A 42 1.79 -6.89 -12.15
C SER A 42 3.31 -7.02 -12.33
N GLU A 43 3.91 -6.07 -13.06
CA GLU A 43 5.36 -5.99 -13.24
C GLU A 43 6.14 -5.77 -11.94
N LEU A 44 5.65 -4.89 -11.04
CA LEU A 44 6.24 -4.74 -9.70
C LEU A 44 6.26 -6.08 -8.98
N TYR A 45 5.13 -6.80 -8.95
CA TYR A 45 5.01 -8.08 -8.27
C TYR A 45 5.90 -9.17 -8.89
N ASP A 46 6.11 -9.15 -10.20
CA ASP A 46 7.01 -10.06 -10.91
C ASP A 46 8.49 -9.83 -10.57
N ARG A 47 8.86 -8.60 -10.16
CA ARG A 47 10.20 -8.23 -9.70
C ARG A 47 10.46 -8.47 -8.22
N LEU A 48 9.46 -8.90 -7.44
CA LEU A 48 9.63 -9.16 -6.00
C LEU A 48 10.30 -10.50 -5.74
N SER A 49 11.13 -10.56 -4.70
CA SER A 49 11.60 -11.86 -4.21
C SER A 49 10.45 -12.70 -3.65
N ARG A 50 10.63 -14.03 -3.65
CA ARG A 50 9.68 -14.97 -3.02
C ARG A 50 9.44 -14.64 -1.54
N HIS A 51 10.48 -14.15 -0.85
CA HIS A 51 10.38 -13.76 0.56
C HIS A 51 9.47 -12.54 0.74
N THR A 52 9.66 -11.49 -0.08
CA THR A 52 8.81 -10.29 -0.06
C THR A 52 7.35 -10.62 -0.43
N LEU A 53 7.13 -11.49 -1.41
CA LEU A 53 5.78 -11.97 -1.76
C LEU A 53 5.11 -12.72 -0.61
N TYR A 54 5.84 -13.61 0.04
CA TYR A 54 5.33 -14.38 1.18
C TYR A 54 4.95 -13.46 2.36
N GLN A 55 5.79 -12.48 2.68
CA GLN A 55 5.48 -11.48 3.70
C GLN A 55 4.23 -10.65 3.39
N ARG A 56 3.96 -10.39 2.11
CA ARG A 56 2.81 -9.58 1.66
C ARG A 56 1.50 -10.35 1.64
N PHE A 57 1.51 -11.62 1.24
CA PHE A 57 0.29 -12.40 1.01
C PHE A 57 0.12 -13.61 1.91
N PHE A 58 1.09 -13.92 2.77
CA PHE A 58 1.08 -15.10 3.64
C PHE A 58 0.98 -16.42 2.86
N THR A 59 1.35 -16.41 1.57
CA THR A 59 1.29 -17.56 0.67
C THR A 59 2.42 -17.53 -0.36
N THR A 60 2.73 -18.67 -0.96
CA THR A 60 3.73 -18.83 -2.02
C THR A 60 3.17 -18.41 -3.38
N MET A 61 2.67 -17.18 -3.47
CA MET A 61 2.22 -16.60 -4.72
C MET A 61 3.41 -16.40 -5.67
N LYS A 62 3.28 -16.81 -6.95
CA LYS A 62 4.33 -16.59 -7.96
C LYS A 62 4.21 -15.26 -8.68
N ARG A 63 2.97 -14.81 -8.95
CA ARG A 63 2.65 -13.55 -9.66
C ARG A 63 1.32 -13.02 -9.17
N LEU A 64 1.10 -11.72 -9.31
CA LEU A 64 -0.19 -11.11 -9.01
C LEU A 64 -1.21 -11.48 -10.09
N PRO A 65 -2.39 -12.07 -9.75
CA PRO A 65 -3.43 -12.33 -10.73
C PRO A 65 -3.90 -11.04 -11.43
N PRO A 66 -4.15 -11.04 -12.75
CA PRO A 66 -4.58 -9.84 -13.47
C PRO A 66 -5.85 -9.19 -12.92
N ASP A 67 -6.80 -9.99 -12.43
CA ASP A 67 -8.03 -9.47 -11.82
C ASP A 67 -7.74 -8.74 -10.51
N TRP A 68 -6.78 -9.24 -9.73
CA TRP A 68 -6.33 -8.56 -8.51
C TRP A 68 -5.59 -7.27 -8.86
N ALA A 69 -4.75 -7.26 -9.88
CA ALA A 69 -4.09 -6.04 -10.34
C ALA A 69 -5.09 -4.95 -10.74
N ARG A 70 -6.13 -5.30 -11.49
CA ARG A 70 -7.22 -4.38 -11.86
C ARG A 70 -7.99 -3.89 -10.64
N MET A 71 -8.36 -4.79 -9.72
CA MET A 71 -9.02 -4.44 -8.46
C MET A 71 -8.16 -3.55 -7.57
N PHE A 72 -6.85 -3.77 -7.57
CA PHE A 72 -5.88 -3.04 -6.78
C PHE A 72 -5.54 -1.68 -7.37
N ALA A 73 -5.60 -1.51 -8.69
CA ALA A 73 -5.42 -0.22 -9.35
C ALA A 73 -6.68 0.66 -9.30
N SER A 74 -7.87 0.04 -9.27
CA SER A 74 -9.15 0.75 -9.25
C SER A 74 -9.63 1.01 -7.82
N VAL A 75 -9.42 2.24 -7.34
CA VAL A 75 -9.83 2.72 -6.01
C VAL A 75 -10.74 3.95 -6.13
N ASP A 76 -11.55 4.22 -5.11
CA ASP A 76 -12.47 5.36 -5.08
C ASP A 76 -11.86 6.63 -4.47
N TYR A 77 -10.62 6.55 -3.99
CA TYR A 77 -9.89 7.57 -3.23
C TYR A 77 -10.63 8.10 -1.99
N ARG A 78 -11.63 7.37 -1.45
CA ARG A 78 -12.42 7.75 -0.28
C ARG A 78 -12.38 6.65 0.78
N THR A 79 -12.93 5.49 0.47
CA THR A 79 -12.93 4.34 1.38
C THR A 79 -11.77 3.41 1.07
N ARG A 80 -11.34 3.39 -0.20
CA ARG A 80 -10.20 2.65 -0.72
C ARG A 80 -9.19 3.66 -1.24
N PHE A 81 -7.93 3.50 -0.89
CA PHE A 81 -6.86 4.37 -1.37
C PHE A 81 -5.58 3.58 -1.55
N ALA A 82 -4.81 3.91 -2.58
CA ALA A 82 -3.44 3.46 -2.68
C ALA A 82 -2.54 4.58 -3.20
N VAL A 83 -1.31 4.57 -2.71
CA VAL A 83 -0.21 5.44 -3.10
C VAL A 83 0.90 4.56 -3.67
N VAL A 84 1.48 4.99 -4.77
CA VAL A 84 2.58 4.30 -5.46
C VAL A 84 3.81 5.18 -5.46
N ALA A 85 4.97 4.53 -5.49
CA ALA A 85 6.23 5.17 -5.82
C ALA A 85 6.73 4.61 -7.14
N GLU A 86 7.10 5.50 -8.05
CA GLU A 86 7.66 5.18 -9.34
C GLU A 86 9.08 5.73 -9.50
N HIS A 87 9.90 4.98 -10.22
CA HIS A 87 11.25 5.36 -10.59
C HIS A 87 11.37 5.43 -12.11
N ALA A 88 12.26 6.27 -12.62
CA ALA A 88 12.61 6.29 -14.03
C ALA A 88 13.41 5.02 -14.38
N GLY A 89 12.73 4.01 -14.93
CA GLY A 89 13.35 2.80 -15.47
C GLY A 89 13.86 3.01 -16.89
N GLU A 90 14.56 2.00 -17.42
CA GLU A 90 15.14 2.03 -18.77
C GLU A 90 14.08 2.12 -19.87
N HIS A 91 12.89 1.61 -19.61
CA HIS A 91 11.77 1.57 -20.55
C HIS A 91 10.60 2.49 -20.15
N GLY A 92 10.84 3.40 -19.22
CA GLY A 92 9.85 4.35 -18.70
C GLY A 92 9.61 4.20 -17.19
N PRO A 93 8.61 4.90 -16.64
CA PRO A 93 8.33 4.88 -15.20
C PRO A 93 7.88 3.49 -14.71
N GLU A 94 8.60 2.95 -13.75
CA GLU A 94 8.33 1.65 -13.13
C GLU A 94 7.86 1.83 -11.69
N LEU A 95 6.86 1.05 -11.27
CA LEU A 95 6.49 1.01 -9.85
C LEU A 95 7.54 0.23 -9.06
N VAL A 96 7.98 0.83 -7.95
CA VAL A 96 8.98 0.29 -7.03
C VAL A 96 8.44 0.10 -5.61
N GLY A 97 7.24 0.60 -5.35
CA GLY A 97 6.49 0.34 -4.12
C GLY A 97 5.04 0.79 -4.24
N VAL A 98 4.17 0.15 -3.46
CA VAL A 98 2.76 0.50 -3.34
C VAL A 98 2.31 0.31 -1.90
N GLY A 99 1.60 1.28 -1.35
CA GLY A 99 0.85 1.14 -0.11
C GLY A 99 -0.63 1.40 -0.33
N ARG A 100 -1.49 0.62 0.31
CA ARG A 100 -2.93 0.74 0.20
C ARG A 100 -3.63 0.53 1.52
N TYR A 101 -4.84 1.06 1.61
CA TYR A 101 -5.81 0.65 2.61
C TYR A 101 -7.17 0.33 2.01
N GLU A 102 -7.86 -0.60 2.65
CA GLU A 102 -9.19 -1.09 2.29
C GLU A 102 -10.14 -0.91 3.50
N PRO A 103 -11.44 -0.67 3.28
CA PRO A 103 -12.39 -0.50 4.37
C PRO A 103 -12.59 -1.81 5.15
N THR A 104 -12.96 -1.68 6.43
CA THR A 104 -13.37 -2.81 7.27
C THR A 104 -14.86 -2.72 7.61
N ASP A 105 -15.34 -3.63 8.46
CA ASP A 105 -16.65 -3.59 9.09
C ASP A 105 -16.85 -2.38 10.01
N ASP A 106 -15.76 -1.83 10.55
CA ASP A 106 -15.75 -0.57 11.30
C ASP A 106 -15.35 0.61 10.38
N PRO A 107 -16.22 1.62 10.20
CA PRO A 107 -15.95 2.76 9.32
C PRO A 107 -14.76 3.64 9.75
N GLU A 108 -14.34 3.58 11.02
CA GLU A 108 -13.13 4.28 11.48
C GLU A 108 -11.85 3.46 11.33
N THR A 109 -11.95 2.20 10.92
CA THR A 109 -10.81 1.28 10.78
C THR A 109 -10.60 0.89 9.33
N ALA A 110 -9.37 1.01 8.84
CA ALA A 110 -8.96 0.52 7.53
C ALA A 110 -7.90 -0.57 7.66
N GLU A 111 -7.97 -1.57 6.80
CA GLU A 111 -6.95 -2.59 6.69
C GLU A 111 -5.84 -2.12 5.77
N VAL A 112 -4.59 -2.14 6.24
CA VAL A 112 -3.45 -1.64 5.49
C VAL A 112 -2.56 -2.77 4.98
N ALA A 113 -2.07 -2.59 3.77
CA ALA A 113 -1.05 -3.44 3.21
C ALA A 113 -0.15 -2.63 2.27
N PHE A 114 1.14 -2.94 2.24
CA PHE A 114 2.06 -2.33 1.30
C PHE A 114 3.19 -3.28 0.95
N VAL A 115 3.89 -2.99 -0.13
CA VAL A 115 5.09 -3.71 -0.56
C VAL A 115 6.06 -2.74 -1.19
N VAL A 116 7.35 -2.96 -0.95
CA VAL A 116 8.45 -2.22 -1.56
C VAL A 116 9.36 -3.26 -2.21
N GLN A 117 9.73 -3.03 -3.47
CA GLN A 117 10.65 -3.91 -4.19
C GLN A 117 11.97 -4.03 -3.44
N ASP A 118 12.56 -5.23 -3.39
CA ASP A 118 13.71 -5.59 -2.56
C ASP A 118 14.88 -4.58 -2.69
N GLY A 119 15.22 -4.18 -3.92
CA GLY A 119 16.27 -3.18 -4.21
C GLY A 119 15.98 -1.76 -3.72
N TRP A 120 14.77 -1.48 -3.24
CA TRP A 120 14.28 -0.18 -2.76
C TRP A 120 13.98 -0.16 -1.25
N GLN A 121 14.10 -1.31 -0.59
CA GLN A 121 13.90 -1.43 0.86
C GLN A 121 15.02 -0.72 1.64
N ASP A 122 14.81 -0.50 2.93
CA ASP A 122 15.76 0.12 3.86
C ASP A 122 16.24 1.55 3.50
N ARG A 123 15.59 2.19 2.53
CA ARG A 123 15.91 3.57 2.05
C ARG A 123 14.91 4.64 2.50
N GLY A 124 13.96 4.25 3.35
CA GLY A 124 12.89 5.13 3.85
C GLY A 124 11.61 5.13 3.02
N LEU A 125 11.58 4.45 1.88
CA LEU A 125 10.43 4.45 0.98
C LEU A 125 9.14 3.92 1.63
N GLY A 126 9.23 2.83 2.39
CA GLY A 126 8.07 2.30 3.12
C GLY A 126 7.47 3.34 4.08
N THR A 127 8.30 4.09 4.79
CA THR A 127 7.86 5.14 5.73
C THR A 127 7.15 6.27 4.99
N ILE A 128 7.66 6.68 3.82
CA ILE A 128 7.03 7.69 2.98
C ILE A 128 5.62 7.24 2.56
N LEU A 129 5.51 6.03 2.00
CA LEU A 129 4.22 5.47 1.58
C LEU A 129 3.24 5.33 2.75
N PHE A 130 3.72 4.87 3.91
CA PHE A 130 2.89 4.72 5.10
C PHE A 130 2.36 6.06 5.63
N ASN A 131 3.20 7.09 5.66
CA ASN A 131 2.80 8.43 6.07
C ASN A 131 1.78 9.05 5.11
N ASP A 132 1.87 8.77 3.81
CA ASP A 132 0.86 9.22 2.85
C ASP A 132 -0.48 8.52 3.08
N MET A 133 -0.46 7.21 3.37
CA MET A 133 -1.68 6.51 3.78
C MET A 133 -2.28 7.12 5.05
N LEU A 134 -1.48 7.43 6.08
CA LEU A 134 -1.97 8.09 7.29
C LEU A 134 -2.60 9.46 7.00
N ARG A 135 -1.96 10.28 6.16
CA ARG A 135 -2.49 11.59 5.74
C ARG A 135 -3.80 11.45 4.97
N ALA A 136 -3.88 10.46 4.08
CA ALA A 136 -5.09 10.18 3.32
C ALA A 136 -6.23 9.74 4.26
N ALA A 137 -5.95 8.78 5.13
CA ALA A 137 -6.90 8.21 6.08
C ALA A 137 -7.45 9.26 7.05
N SER A 138 -6.59 10.10 7.63
CA SER A 138 -7.00 11.13 8.59
C SER A 138 -8.02 12.12 8.02
N ARG A 139 -7.91 12.49 6.73
CA ARG A 139 -8.88 13.38 6.06
C ARG A 139 -10.23 12.73 5.78
N ARG A 140 -10.31 11.40 5.89
CA ARG A 140 -11.46 10.58 5.49
C ARG A 140 -12.16 9.93 6.68
N GLY A 141 -11.84 10.37 7.91
CA GLY A 141 -12.46 9.87 9.13
C GLY A 141 -11.93 8.50 9.60
N ILE A 142 -10.93 7.95 8.92
CA ILE A 142 -10.27 6.71 9.36
C ILE A 142 -9.31 7.07 10.50
N ARG A 143 -9.54 6.47 11.67
CA ARG A 143 -8.78 6.74 12.90
C ARG A 143 -7.85 5.59 13.28
N ARG A 144 -8.05 4.40 12.70
CA ARG A 144 -7.32 3.19 13.06
C ARG A 144 -6.87 2.44 11.81
N PHE A 145 -5.62 1.99 11.83
CA PHE A 145 -5.09 1.05 10.86
C PHE A 145 -4.96 -0.32 11.48
N ARG A 146 -5.51 -1.33 10.80
CA ARG A 146 -5.32 -2.74 11.11
C ARG A 146 -4.37 -3.33 10.07
N ALA A 147 -3.32 -4.01 10.51
CA ALA A 147 -2.38 -4.68 9.62
C ALA A 147 -2.19 -6.12 10.09
N TYR A 148 -2.18 -7.06 9.16
CA TYR A 148 -1.65 -8.40 9.40
C TYR A 148 -0.19 -8.38 9.01
N VAL A 149 0.68 -8.86 9.90
CA VAL A 149 2.14 -8.85 9.71
C VAL A 149 2.69 -10.15 10.28
N LEU A 150 3.52 -10.85 9.49
CA LEU A 150 4.25 -12.01 10.01
C LEU A 150 5.18 -11.59 11.14
N ALA A 151 5.29 -12.41 12.18
CA ALA A 151 6.11 -12.09 13.36
C ALA A 151 7.61 -11.94 13.04
N ASP A 152 8.08 -12.55 11.95
CA ASP A 152 9.46 -12.46 11.46
C ASP A 152 9.70 -11.25 10.53
N ASN A 153 8.66 -10.52 10.11
CA ASN A 153 8.78 -9.32 9.29
C ASN A 153 9.16 -8.11 10.15
N ARG A 154 10.39 -8.15 10.69
CA ARG A 154 10.95 -7.10 11.56
C ARG A 154 10.90 -5.72 10.90
N ARG A 155 11.18 -5.63 9.60
CA ARG A 155 11.12 -4.36 8.84
C ARG A 155 9.74 -3.69 8.96
N MET A 156 8.66 -4.45 8.78
CA MET A 156 7.30 -3.94 8.89
C MET A 156 6.91 -3.60 10.33
N LEU A 157 7.27 -4.45 11.29
CA LEU A 157 7.03 -4.21 12.71
C LEU A 157 7.74 -2.92 13.19
N ASP A 158 9.00 -2.72 12.79
CA ASP A 158 9.77 -1.53 13.11
C ASP A 158 9.21 -0.28 12.41
N LEU A 159 8.70 -0.44 11.19
CA LEU A 159 8.03 0.66 10.50
C LEU A 159 6.78 1.10 11.25
N ILE A 160 5.87 0.18 11.58
CA ILE A 160 4.65 0.48 12.34
C ILE A 160 4.99 1.14 13.68
N THR A 161 5.96 0.58 14.41
CA THR A 161 6.34 1.09 15.73
C THR A 161 6.89 2.52 15.67
N ARG A 162 7.57 2.89 14.58
CA ARG A 162 8.13 4.24 14.39
C ARG A 162 7.11 5.26 13.88
N THR A 163 6.11 4.84 13.11
CA THR A 163 5.16 5.75 12.47
C THR A 163 3.83 5.88 13.20
N ALA A 164 3.41 4.86 13.93
CA ALA A 164 2.15 4.89 14.65
C ALA A 164 2.29 5.70 15.95
N VAL A 165 1.30 6.55 16.24
CA VAL A 165 1.16 7.22 17.55
C VAL A 165 1.01 6.20 18.67
N ARG A 166 0.30 5.11 18.39
CA ARG A 166 0.15 3.94 19.27
C ARG A 166 0.04 2.68 18.43
N ALA A 167 0.90 1.70 18.71
CA ALA A 167 0.82 0.37 18.13
C ALA A 167 0.42 -0.64 19.21
N ARG A 168 -0.49 -1.56 18.88
CA ARG A 168 -0.84 -2.71 19.72
C ARG A 168 -0.82 -3.96 18.86
N ALA A 169 0.06 -4.90 19.20
CA ALA A 169 -0.01 -6.23 18.63
C ALA A 169 -1.20 -6.98 19.25
N LEU A 170 -2.01 -7.61 18.40
CA LEU A 170 -3.06 -8.53 18.81
C LEU A 170 -2.71 -9.91 18.25
N PRO A 171 -2.99 -11.00 18.98
CA PRO A 171 -2.86 -12.33 18.43
C PRO A 171 -3.78 -12.46 17.20
N ALA A 172 -3.30 -13.12 16.15
CA ALA A 172 -4.12 -13.41 14.99
C ALA A 172 -5.35 -14.22 15.44
N GLN A 173 -6.55 -13.71 15.18
CA GLN A 173 -7.75 -14.53 15.35
C GLN A 173 -7.76 -15.60 14.26
N PRO A 174 -8.15 -16.85 14.58
CA PRO A 174 -8.28 -17.87 13.56
C PRO A 174 -9.25 -17.37 12.49
N VAL A 175 -8.82 -17.38 11.23
CA VAL A 175 -9.68 -17.11 10.08
C VAL A 175 -10.83 -18.12 10.15
N GLN A 176 -12.05 -17.66 10.44
CA GLN A 176 -13.23 -18.50 10.30
C GLN A 176 -13.34 -18.87 8.82
N ARG A 177 -13.30 -20.17 8.55
CA ARG A 177 -13.47 -20.74 7.19
C ARG A 177 -14.90 -20.58 6.71
#